data_AF-A0A097AZM0-F1
#
_entry.id   AF-A0A097AZM0-F1
#
_cell.length_a   1.000
_cell.length_b   1.000
_cell.length_c   1.000
_cell.angle_alpha   90.00
_cell.angle_beta   90.00
_cell.angle_gamma   90.00
#
_symmetry.space_group_name_H-M   'P 1'
#
loop_
_entity.id
_entity.type
_entity.pdbx_description
1 polymer ?
#
loop_
_entity_poly.entity_id
_entity_poly.type
_entity_poly.pdbx_seq_one_letter_code
_entity_poly.pdbx_strand_id
1 'polypeptide(L)' 'MSINLSTLPANEKNKIELDKQASFLVWKLREAKAGPDEIDQQADKIRDEDERASFLESVAKYKRVMGVA' A
#
# COMPACT_ATOMS: atom_id res chain seq x y z
N MET A 1 2.52 3.57 -24.53
CA MET A 1 1.26 4.25 -24.20
C MET A 1 1.50 5.12 -22.97
N SER A 2 1.13 6.40 -23.00
CA SER A 2 1.19 7.29 -21.83
C SER A 2 -0.17 7.30 -21.13
N ILE A 3 -0.24 6.79 -19.91
CA ILE A 3 -1.46 6.87 -19.08
C ILE A 3 -1.36 8.16 -18.25
N ASN A 4 -2.37 9.03 -18.32
CA ASN A 4 -2.44 10.24 -17.50
C ASN A 4 -3.11 9.92 -16.16
N LEU A 5 -2.30 9.84 -15.10
CA LEU A 5 -2.78 9.52 -13.75
C LEU A 5 -3.70 10.61 -13.17
N SER A 6 -3.55 11.86 -13.64
CA SER A 6 -4.34 13.00 -13.13
C SER A 6 -5.79 12.97 -13.61
N THR A 7 -6.09 12.29 -14.72
CA THR A 7 -7.45 12.19 -15.27
C THR A 7 -8.19 10.93 -14.83
N LEU A 8 -7.57 10.09 -14.00
CA LEU A 8 -8.21 8.88 -13.52
C LEU A 8 -9.42 9.18 -12.62
N PRO A 9 -10.41 8.28 -12.61
CA PRO A 9 -11.47 8.25 -11.61
C PRO A 9 -10.91 8.27 -10.17
N ALA A 10 -11.68 8.83 -9.23
CA ALA A 10 -11.23 8.99 -7.84
C ALA A 10 -10.89 7.65 -7.16
N ASN A 11 -11.66 6.59 -7.43
CA ASN A 11 -11.39 5.25 -6.92
C ASN A 11 -10.07 4.68 -7.45
N GLU A 12 -9.76 4.89 -8.73
CA GLU A 12 -8.48 4.44 -9.31
C GLU A 12 -7.29 5.21 -8.74
N LYS A 13 -7.45 6.53 -8.54
CA LYS A 13 -6.44 7.34 -7.85
C LYS A 13 -6.19 6.85 -6.43
N ASN A 14 -7.25 6.50 -5.71
CA ASN A 14 -7.12 6.01 -4.34
C ASN A 14 -6.38 4.67 -4.27
N LYS A 15 -6.66 3.75 -5.21
CA LYS A 15 -5.91 2.49 -5.33
C LYS A 15 -4.41 2.71 -5.55
N ILE A 16 -4.03 3.69 -6.37
CA ILE A 16 -2.62 4.05 -6.60
C ILE A 16 -1.99 4.59 -5.31
N GLU A 17 -2.69 5.45 -4.57
CA GLU A 17 -2.18 5.99 -3.32
C GLU A 17 -2.03 4.90 -2.25
N LEU A 18 -2.96 3.95 -2.17
CA LEU A 18 -2.85 2.78 -1.28
C LEU A 18 -1.68 1.86 -1.64
N ASP A 19 -1.48 1.56 -2.93
CA ASP A 19 -0.32 0.78 -3.41
C ASP A 19 1.01 1.47 -3.07
N LYS A 20 1.06 2.80 -3.26
CA LYS A 20 2.21 3.63 -2.85
C LYS A 20 2.45 3.56 -1.34
N GLN A 21 1.42 3.73 -0.52
CA GLN A 21 1.54 3.63 0.94
C GLN A 21 2.04 2.26 1.38
N ALA A 22 1.50 1.19 0.80
CA ALA A 22 1.94 -0.19 1.07
C ALA A 22 3.44 -0.35 0.76
N SER A 23 3.88 0.11 -0.41
CA SER A 23 5.29 0.05 -0.82
C SER A 23 6.22 0.79 0.15
N PHE A 24 5.79 1.96 0.62
CA PHE A 24 6.56 2.79 1.54
C PHE A 24 6.66 2.17 2.93
N LEU A 25 5.57 1.61 3.45
CA LEU A 25 5.56 0.94 4.75
C LEU A 25 6.42 -0.32 4.75
N VAL A 26 6.36 -1.13 3.69
CA VAL A 26 7.25 -2.29 3.56
C VAL A 26 8.71 -1.86 3.44
N TRP A 27 9.01 -0.78 2.71
CA TRP A 27 10.36 -0.22 2.69
C TRP A 27 10.82 0.23 4.08
N LYS A 28 9.97 0.93 4.85
CA LYS A 28 10.32 1.31 6.23
C LYS A 28 10.61 0.09 7.10
N LEU A 29 9.80 -0.97 6.97
CA LEU A 29 10.00 -2.22 7.71
C LEU A 29 11.34 -2.86 7.36
N ARG A 30 11.69 -2.93 6.06
CA ARG A 30 12.99 -3.41 5.59
C ARG A 30 14.16 -2.62 6.18
N GLU A 31 14.01 -1.30 6.25
CA GLU A 31 15.04 -0.38 6.75
C GLU A 31 15.09 -0.28 8.28
N ALA A 32 14.29 -1.08 9.00
CA ALA A 32 14.11 -1.01 10.46
C ALA A 32 13.70 0.40 10.97
N LYS A 33 12.94 1.14 10.14
CA LYS A 33 12.41 2.49 10.41
C LYS A 33 10.95 2.50 10.83
N ALA A 34 10.32 1.33 10.88
CA ALA A 34 8.94 1.15 11.31
C ALA A 34 8.83 -0.09 12.20
N GLY A 35 7.91 -0.03 13.16
CA GLY A 35 7.47 -1.22 13.88
C GLY A 35 6.58 -2.10 13.00
N PRO A 36 6.47 -3.40 13.31
CA PRO A 36 5.62 -4.32 12.55
C PRO A 36 4.14 -3.87 12.53
N ASP A 37 3.69 -3.17 13.57
CA ASP A 37 2.30 -2.75 13.74
C ASP A 37 1.88 -1.55 12.87
N GLU A 38 2.81 -0.82 12.24
CA GLU A 38 2.44 0.35 11.41
C GLU A 38 1.57 -0.04 10.19
N ILE A 39 1.78 -1.23 9.64
CA ILE A 39 0.97 -1.76 8.54
C ILE A 39 -0.46 -2.04 9.02
N ASP A 40 -0.61 -2.69 10.17
CA ASP A 40 -1.91 -3.02 10.75
C ASP A 40 -2.68 -1.75 11.13
N GLN A 41 -1.99 -0.79 11.76
CA GLN A 41 -2.58 0.53 12.07
C GLN A 41 -3.02 1.30 10.83
N GLN A 42 -2.32 1.14 9.70
CA GLN A 42 -2.75 1.76 8.46
C GLN A 42 -3.97 1.03 7.88
N ALA A 43 -3.97 -0.30 7.89
CA ALA A 43 -5.10 -1.11 7.44
C ALA A 43 -6.38 -0.80 8.22
N ASP A 44 -6.28 -0.55 9.53
CA ASP A 44 -7.43 -0.25 10.39
C ASP A 44 -8.03 1.15 10.17
N LYS A 45 -7.29 2.06 9.52
CA LYS A 45 -7.80 3.38 9.13
C LYS A 45 -8.60 3.34 7.83
N ILE A 46 -8.46 2.28 7.04
CA ILE A 46 -9.16 2.10 5.76
C ILE A 46 -10.55 1.53 6.07
N ARG A 47 -11.59 2.33 5.81
CA ARG A 47 -12.99 1.99 6.14
C ARG A 47 -13.63 1.07 5.11
N ASP A 48 -13.27 1.25 3.85
CA ASP A 48 -13.79 0.45 2.75
C ASP A 48 -13.06 -0.90 2.71
N GLU A 49 -13.83 -1.99 2.73
CA GLU A 49 -13.27 -3.34 2.84
C GLU A 49 -12.48 -3.74 1.59
N ASP A 50 -12.92 -3.32 0.40
CA ASP A 50 -12.25 -3.61 -0.87
C ASP A 50 -10.93 -2.84 -0.98
N GLU A 51 -10.90 -1.60 -0.51
CA GLU A 51 -9.68 -0.79 -0.42
C GLU A 51 -8.70 -1.37 0.60
N ARG A 52 -9.20 -1.84 1.75
CA ARG A 52 -8.36 -2.49 2.77
C ARG A 52 -7.76 -3.78 2.23
N ALA A 53 -8.55 -4.60 1.56
CA ALA A 53 -8.07 -5.82 0.91
C ALA A 53 -7.01 -5.51 -0.16
N SER A 54 -7.24 -4.50 -1.00
CA SER A 54 -6.30 -4.07 -2.03
C SER A 54 -4.98 -3.59 -1.43
N PHE A 55 -5.03 -2.81 -0.34
CA PHE A 55 -3.84 -2.37 0.39
C PHE A 55 -3.03 -3.56 0.93
N LEU A 56 -3.70 -4.52 1.58
CA LEU A 56 -3.05 -5.71 2.13
C LEU A 56 -2.43 -6.61 1.04
N GLU A 57 -3.07 -6.72 -0.12
CA GLU A 57 -2.51 -7.41 -1.29
C GLU A 57 -1.22 -6.70 -1.78
N SER A 58 -1.24 -5.37 -1.89
CA SER A 58 -0.05 -4.59 -2.22
C SER A 58 1.06 -4.77 -1.19
N VAL A 59 0.74 -4.80 0.11
CA VAL A 59 1.73 -5.09 1.17
C VAL A 59 2.37 -6.46 0.95
N ALA A 60 1.58 -7.51 0.72
CA ALA A 60 2.08 -8.86 0.48
C ALA A 60 2.99 -8.91 -0.77
N LYS A 61 2.58 -8.24 -1.86
CA LYS A 61 3.38 -8.07 -3.07
C LYS A 61 4.73 -7.42 -2.77
N TYR A 62 4.75 -6.28 -2.05
CA TYR A 62 5.99 -5.57 -1.77
C TYR A 62 6.88 -6.30 -0.77
N LYS A 63 6.33 -7.02 0.21
CA LYS A 63 7.09 -7.91 1.09
C LYS A 63 7.88 -8.93 0.28
N ARG A 64 7.23 -9.58 -0.70
CA ARG A 64 7.88 -10.52 -1.62
C ARG A 64 8.95 -9.85 -2.49
N VAL A 65 8.65 -8.69 -3.09
CA VAL A 65 9.58 -7.97 -3.97
C VAL A 65 10.81 -7.47 -3.21
N MET A 66 10.64 -7.04 -1.96
CA MET A 66 11.70 -6.46 -1.15
C MET A 66 12.42 -7.47 -0.24
N GLY A 67 11.98 -8.74 -0.21
CA GLY A 67 12.56 -9.80 0.62
C GLY A 67 12.31 -9.62 2.12
N VAL A 68 11.15 -9.08 2.49
CA VAL A 68 10.72 -8.87 3.88
C VAL A 68 9.72 -9.95 4.26
N ALA A 69 9.96 -10.65 5.38
CA ALA A 69 9.10 -11.72 5.88
C ALA A 69 7.74 -11.22 6.41
#